data_AF-A0A956BNT9-F1
#
_entry.id   AF-A0A956BNT9-F1
#
_cell.length_a   1.000
_cell.length_b   1.000
_cell.length_c   1.000
_cell.angle_alpha   90.00
_cell.angle_beta   90.00
_cell.angle_gamma   90.00
#
_symmetry.space_group_name_H-M   'P 1'
#
loop_
_entity.id
_entity.type
_entity.pdbx_description
1 polymer ?
#
loop_
_entity_poly.entity_id
_entity_poly.type
_entity_poly.pdbx_seq_one_letter_code
_entity_poly.pdbx_strand_id
1 'polypeptide(L)'
;MVQLLQAGHGVPAAQIRQLAIEYGKADRGVICWTLGITEHHNAVDNVRALINLSLATGKIGRWGCGLNPLRGQNNVQGGGDMGALPNKFPGFQD
;
A
#
# COMPACT_ATOMS: atom_id res chain seq x y z
N MET A 1 2.08 6.04 -21.33
CA MET A 1 2.33 5.32 -20.06
C MET A 1 1.39 4.13 -19.87
N VAL A 2 0.08 4.28 -19.68
CA VAL A 2 -0.85 3.14 -19.42
C VAL A 2 -0.86 2.08 -20.54
N GLN A 3 -0.73 2.47 -21.80
CA GLN A 3 -0.67 1.52 -22.94
C GLN A 3 0.65 0.72 -23.00
N LEU A 4 1.74 1.24 -22.42
CA LEU A 4 3.05 0.56 -22.43
C LEU A 4 3.11 -0.58 -21.40
N LEU A 5 2.25 -0.55 -20.37
CA LEU A 5 2.28 -1.52 -19.28
C LEU A 5 1.75 -2.90 -19.72
N GLN A 6 0.83 -2.96 -20.70
CA GLN A 6 0.16 -4.20 -21.13
C GLN A 6 1.09 -5.36 -21.49
N ALA A 7 2.29 -5.08 -21.98
CA ALA A 7 3.23 -6.10 -22.40
C ALA A 7 3.80 -6.96 -21.25
N GLY A 8 3.72 -6.52 -19.99
CA GLY A 8 4.42 -7.17 -18.88
C GLY A 8 3.56 -7.88 -17.82
N HIS A 9 2.26 -7.58 -17.72
CA HIS A 9 1.44 -8.01 -16.58
C HIS A 9 0.06 -8.57 -16.95
N GLY A 10 -0.27 -8.68 -18.24
CA GLY A 10 -1.50 -9.35 -18.71
C GLY A 10 -2.84 -8.65 -18.38
N VAL A 11 -2.81 -7.45 -17.79
CA VAL A 11 -4.02 -6.67 -17.47
C VAL A 11 -4.32 -5.68 -18.62
N PRO A 12 -5.54 -5.67 -19.18
CA PRO A 12 -5.94 -4.69 -20.17
C PRO A 12 -5.74 -3.23 -19.72
N ALA A 13 -5.12 -2.39 -20.57
CA ALA A 13 -4.89 -0.97 -20.31
C ALA A 13 -6.18 -0.21 -20.00
N ALA A 14 -7.29 -0.59 -20.63
CA ALA A 14 -8.59 0.00 -20.41
C ALA A 14 -9.06 -0.20 -18.96
N GLN A 15 -8.86 -1.39 -18.39
CA GLN A 15 -9.23 -1.69 -17.00
C GLN A 15 -8.37 -0.90 -16.01
N ILE A 16 -7.07 -0.78 -16.26
CA ILE A 16 -6.18 0.05 -15.43
C ILE A 16 -6.63 1.51 -15.44
N ARG A 17 -6.91 2.06 -16.63
CA ARG A 17 -7.38 3.44 -16.76
C ARG A 17 -8.72 3.64 -16.05
N GLN A 18 -9.65 2.72 -16.22
CA GLN A 18 -10.97 2.80 -15.61
C GLN A 18 -10.86 2.81 -14.08
N LEU A 19 -10.13 1.85 -13.49
CA LEU A 19 -9.90 1.78 -12.05
C LEU A 19 -9.21 3.03 -11.51
N ALA A 20 -8.20 3.54 -12.22
CA ALA A 20 -7.49 4.75 -11.81
C ALA A 20 -8.43 5.98 -11.74
N ILE A 21 -9.36 6.10 -12.70
CA ILE A 21 -10.36 7.17 -12.71
C ILE A 21 -11.39 6.98 -11.59
N GLU A 22 -11.89 5.75 -11.40
CA GLU A 22 -12.85 5.43 -10.35
C GLU A 22 -12.26 5.70 -8.96
N TYR A 23 -11.07 5.16 -8.67
CA TYR A 23 -10.38 5.41 -7.41
C TYR A 23 -10.02 6.89 -7.25
N GLY A 24 -9.59 7.57 -8.31
CA GLY A 24 -9.28 8.99 -8.29
C GLY A 24 -10.49 9.86 -7.94
N LYS A 25 -11.67 9.54 -8.48
CA LYS A 25 -12.93 10.28 -8.27
C LYS A 25 -13.69 9.88 -7.01
N ALA A 26 -13.43 8.70 -6.45
CA ALA A 26 -14.11 8.25 -5.25
C ALA A 26 -13.89 9.22 -4.09
N ASP A 27 -14.97 9.61 -3.40
CA ASP A 27 -14.89 10.45 -2.20
C ASP A 27 -14.08 9.76 -1.11
N ARG A 28 -14.21 8.43 -0.98
CA ARG A 28 -13.52 7.62 0.03
C ARG A 28 -12.81 6.44 -0.63
N GLY A 29 -11.69 6.02 -0.08
CA GLY A 29 -10.97 4.86 -0.60
C GLY A 29 -9.88 4.36 0.34
N VAL A 30 -9.89 3.06 0.57
CA VAL A 30 -8.92 2.36 1.41
C VAL A 30 -8.14 1.38 0.54
N ILE A 31 -6.82 1.39 0.65
CA ILE A 31 -5.95 0.37 0.05
C ILE A 31 -5.55 -0.62 1.14
N CYS A 32 -5.87 -1.89 0.95
CA CYS A 32 -5.45 -2.99 1.82
C CYS A 32 -4.50 -3.91 1.06
N TRP A 33 -3.43 -4.38 1.69
CA TRP A 33 -2.53 -5.38 1.10
C TRP A 33 -2.00 -6.36 2.12
N THR A 34 -1.48 -7.48 1.62
CA THR A 34 -0.80 -8.54 2.39
C THR A 34 0.56 -8.83 1.72
N LEU A 35 1.00 -10.09 1.75
CA LEU A 35 2.29 -10.56 1.26
C LEU A 35 2.48 -10.38 -0.26
N GLY A 36 1.39 -10.33 -1.05
CA GLY A 36 1.45 -10.07 -2.50
C GLY A 36 2.02 -8.71 -2.89
N ILE A 37 2.32 -7.84 -1.93
CA ILE A 37 3.09 -6.60 -2.13
C ILE A 37 4.47 -6.71 -1.48
N THR A 38 4.57 -7.28 -0.28
CA THR A 38 5.77 -7.20 0.57
C THR A 38 6.77 -8.34 0.38
N GLU A 39 6.37 -9.47 -0.22
CA GLU A 39 7.25 -10.63 -0.49
C GLU A 39 7.76 -10.65 -1.95
N HIS A 40 8.03 -9.46 -2.49
CA HIS A 40 8.67 -9.27 -3.79
C HIS A 40 10.00 -8.52 -3.61
N HIS A 41 10.96 -8.72 -4.53
CA HIS A 41 12.27 -8.06 -4.47
C HIS A 41 12.19 -6.52 -4.46
N ASN A 42 11.11 -5.97 -5.02
CA ASN A 42 10.81 -4.53 -5.12
C ASN A 42 9.72 -4.09 -4.13
N ALA A 43 9.49 -4.85 -3.05
CA ALA A 43 8.43 -4.63 -2.08
C ALA A 43 8.33 -3.20 -1.54
N VAL A 44 9.48 -2.61 -1.20
CA VAL A 44 9.52 -1.25 -0.63
C VAL A 44 9.00 -0.23 -1.64
N ASP A 45 9.33 -0.38 -2.92
CA ASP A 45 8.88 0.53 -3.97
C ASP A 45 7.40 0.32 -4.30
N ASN A 46 6.91 -0.92 -4.23
CA ASN A 46 5.48 -1.20 -4.37
C ASN A 46 4.67 -0.52 -3.24
N VAL A 47 5.12 -0.63 -1.98
CA VAL A 47 4.48 0.05 -0.85
C VAL A 47 4.52 1.57 -1.02
N ARG A 48 5.65 2.13 -1.46
CA ARG A 48 5.76 3.58 -1.76
C ARG A 48 4.81 4.00 -2.87
N ALA A 49 4.64 3.20 -3.92
CA ALA A 49 3.69 3.50 -5.00
C ALA A 49 2.24 3.58 -4.51
N LEU A 50 1.83 2.68 -3.62
CA LEU A 50 0.51 2.73 -2.99
C LEU A 50 0.34 3.98 -2.12
N ILE A 51 1.34 4.32 -1.30
CA ILE A 51 1.34 5.53 -0.48
C ILE A 51 1.20 6.77 -1.35
N ASN A 52 2.00 6.86 -2.42
CA ASN A 52 1.96 7.98 -3.37
C ASN A 52 0.59 8.11 -4.04
N LEU A 53 -0.05 7.01 -4.42
CA LEU A 53 -1.39 7.02 -4.99
C LEU A 53 -2.43 7.57 -4.00
N SER A 54 -2.42 7.13 -2.75
CA SER A 54 -3.34 7.65 -1.74
C SER A 54 -3.08 9.12 -1.40
N LEU A 55 -1.81 9.55 -1.37
CA LEU A 55 -1.44 10.96 -1.20
C LEU A 55 -1.94 11.81 -2.38
N ALA A 56 -1.67 11.38 -3.61
CA ALA A 56 -2.07 12.09 -4.83
C ALA A 56 -3.59 12.23 -4.99
N THR A 57 -4.36 11.32 -4.37
CA THR A 57 -5.83 11.31 -4.44
C THR A 57 -6.50 11.82 -3.16
N GLY A 58 -5.74 12.35 -2.20
CA GLY A 58 -6.27 12.91 -0.95
C GLY A 58 -6.91 11.88 -0.02
N LYS A 59 -6.53 10.60 -0.13
CA LYS A 59 -7.11 9.47 0.63
C LYS A 59 -6.27 9.11 1.85
N ILE A 60 -5.81 10.12 2.59
CA ILE A 60 -5.03 10.00 3.85
C ILE A 60 -5.65 10.93 4.91
N GLY A 61 -5.64 10.49 6.18
CA GLY A 61 -5.99 11.36 7.31
C GLY A 61 -7.47 11.71 7.43
N ARG A 62 -8.36 10.96 6.78
CA ARG A 62 -9.81 11.19 6.80
C ARG A 62 -10.57 9.87 6.94
N TRP A 63 -11.76 9.94 7.55
CA TRP A 63 -12.61 8.78 7.76
C TRP A 63 -12.93 8.05 6.44
N GLY A 64 -12.86 6.72 6.47
CA GLY A 64 -13.09 5.88 5.29
C GLY A 64 -11.98 5.95 4.23
N CYS A 65 -10.83 6.54 4.54
CA CYS A 65 -9.65 6.52 3.68
C CYS A 65 -8.41 6.01 4.41
N GLY A 66 -7.40 5.60 3.64
CA GLY A 66 -6.08 5.27 4.18
C GLY A 66 -5.46 4.03 3.54
N LEU A 67 -4.37 3.59 4.16
CA LEU A 67 -3.58 2.43 3.78
C LEU A 67 -3.53 1.46 4.96
N ASN A 68 -3.81 0.19 4.69
CA ASN A 68 -3.87 -0.86 5.71
C ASN A 68 -3.01 -2.06 5.27
N PRO A 69 -1.75 -2.16 5.73
CA PRO A 69 -1.01 -3.40 5.65
C PRO A 69 -1.67 -4.41 6.59
N LEU A 70 -2.30 -5.43 6.03
CA LEU A 70 -2.94 -6.49 6.79
C LEU A 70 -1.86 -7.44 7.32
N ARG A 71 -1.62 -7.36 8.64
CA ARG A 71 -0.60 -8.14 9.34
C ARG A 71 -1.13 -9.54 9.68
N GLY A 72 -0.28 -10.55 9.54
CA GLY A 72 -0.70 -11.95 9.64
C GLY A 72 -0.78 -12.50 11.06
N GLN A 73 0.32 -12.44 11.82
CA GLN A 73 0.38 -13.04 13.16
C GLN A 73 -0.37 -12.20 14.21
N ASN A 74 -0.94 -12.86 15.21
CA ASN A 74 -1.78 -12.25 16.25
C ASN A 74 -1.16 -11.05 16.97
N ASN A 75 0.16 -10.99 17.11
CA ASN A 75 0.85 -9.90 17.80
C ASN A 75 2.13 -9.43 17.09
N VAL A 76 2.22 -9.56 15.76
CA VAL A 76 3.37 -9.00 15.02
C VAL A 76 3.40 -7.46 15.11
N GLN A 77 2.25 -6.81 15.33
CA GLN A 77 2.21 -5.39 15.67
C GLN A 77 2.88 -5.11 17.02
N GLY A 78 2.42 -5.75 18.09
CA GLY A 78 2.99 -5.55 19.42
C GLY A 78 4.46 -5.96 19.53
N GLY A 79 4.90 -6.98 18.79
CA GLY A 79 6.32 -7.34 18.72
C GLY A 79 7.19 -6.19 18.19
N GLY A 80 6.77 -5.54 17.10
CA GLY A 80 7.44 -4.36 16.56
C GLY A 80 7.40 -3.18 17.53
N ASP A 81 6.23 -2.93 18.14
CA ASP A 81 6.04 -1.85 19.11
C ASP A 81 6.93 -2.03 20.36
N MET A 82 7.22 -3.28 20.75
CA MET A 82 8.06 -3.63 21.91
C MET A 82 9.55 -3.81 21.56
N GLY A 83 9.99 -3.36 20.39
CA GLY A 83 11.40 -3.37 20.03
C GLY A 83 11.95 -4.76 19.68
N ALA A 84 11.10 -5.71 19.26
CA ALA A 84 11.57 -6.95 18.61
C ALA A 84 12.08 -6.69 17.18
N LEU A 85 12.87 -5.63 17.02
CA LEU A 85 13.52 -5.15 15.81
C LEU A 85 15.00 -4.94 16.15
N PRO A 86 15.94 -5.33 15.27
CA PRO A 86 17.37 -5.34 15.59
C PRO A 86 17.98 -3.95 15.82
N ASN A 87 17.23 -2.88 15.50
CA ASN A 87 17.71 -1.50 15.48
C ASN A 87 16.77 -0.51 16.18
N LYS A 88 15.83 -0.97 17.00
CA LYS A 88 14.86 -0.09 17.68
C LYS A 88 14.57 -0.53 19.09
N PHE A 89 14.48 0.43 20.01
CA PHE A 89 13.92 0.24 21.33
C PHE A 89 12.37 0.24 21.29
N PRO A 90 11.69 -0.19 22.39
CA PRO A 90 10.24 -0.07 22.49
C PRO A 90 9.72 1.34 22.17
N GLY A 91 8.62 1.42 21.43
CA GLY A 91 8.05 2.67 20.93
C GLY A 91 8.77 3.25 19.70
N PHE A 92 9.52 2.43 18.96
CA PHE A 92 10.26 2.82 17.75
C PHE A 92 11.37 3.88 17.98
N GLN A 93 11.90 3.95 19.19
CA GLN A 93 13.01 4.85 19.54
C GLN A 93 14.34 4.33 18.97
N ASP A 94 15.24 5.27 18.63
CA ASP A 94 16.62 5.01 18.21
C ASP A 94 17.56 4.74 19.39
#